data_AF-X1SK34-F1
#
_entry.id   AF-X1SK34-F1
#
_cell.length_a   1.000
_cell.length_b   1.000
_cell.length_c   1.000
_cell.angle_alpha   90.00
_cell.angle_beta   90.00
_cell.angle_gamma   90.00
#
_symmetry.space_group_name_H-M   'P 1'
#
loop_
_entity.id
_entity.type
_entity.pdbx_description
1 polymer ?
#
loop_
_entity_poly.entity_id
_entity_poly.type
_entity_poly.pdbx_seq_one_letter_code
_entity_poly.pdbx_strand_id
1 'polypeptide(L)'
;MSLPSVTTTKQNRTSVLKSQVRAERTSESVSGTPAVAVSGNMARGAGEVILASSLATNKGGGGGGSPLLDNYDTTARQSYAKAGVRWKILDENRRVRRFYQRYFSGVGVGGRLRFLTLTSSDEAVIKGYDIHKHFRALVMRLRRRWGRFEYMGVVEIKGDRQHLHLVFRGEYMAQVQLSAMWASIHKSPVVDIKAVYRARGGARYLAKYLAKEGVNRYWASYNWVFAGWVGWSRRVKRAVGHYPSRALLRSLAVLDKVKRRLAMDFLEYQYRPLWEATLDKVNGY
;
A
#
# COMPACT_ATOMS: atom_id res chain seq x y z
N MET A 1 48.72 2.64 36.35
CA MET A 1 47.96 1.65 35.56
C MET A 1 47.00 2.39 34.66
N SER A 2 47.34 2.57 33.38
CA SER A 2 46.50 3.22 32.36
C SER A 2 46.21 2.23 31.25
N LEU A 3 44.94 2.11 30.86
CA LEU A 3 44.49 1.24 29.78
C LEU A 3 44.86 1.84 28.41
N PRO A 4 45.22 1.01 27.41
CA PRO A 4 45.44 1.50 26.05
C PRO A 4 44.13 1.65 25.26
N SER A 5 43.99 2.79 24.59
CA SER A 5 42.91 3.11 23.65
C SER A 5 43.19 2.47 22.29
N VAL A 6 42.29 1.60 21.82
CA VAL A 6 42.37 0.97 20.49
C VAL A 6 41.58 1.80 19.47
N THR A 7 42.30 2.48 18.59
CA THR A 7 41.75 3.20 17.44
C THR A 7 41.59 2.23 16.27
N THR A 8 40.36 1.96 15.82
CA THR A 8 40.10 1.14 14.63
C THR A 8 39.82 2.00 13.41
N THR A 9 40.80 2.08 12.51
CA THR A 9 40.72 2.76 11.21
C THR A 9 40.00 1.86 10.19
N LYS A 10 38.85 2.33 9.67
CA LYS A 10 38.14 1.64 8.57
C LYS A 10 38.89 1.81 7.26
N GLN A 11 39.47 0.73 6.73
CA GLN A 11 39.97 0.68 5.36
C GLN A 11 38.83 0.32 4.39
N ASN A 12 38.53 1.23 3.47
CA ASN A 12 37.68 0.97 2.30
C ASN A 12 38.52 0.23 1.24
N ARG A 13 38.17 -1.02 0.95
CA ARG A 13 38.70 -1.77 -0.21
C ARG A 13 37.63 -1.84 -1.30
N THR A 14 37.77 -1.02 -2.33
CA THR A 14 37.21 -1.30 -3.66
C THR A 14 38.22 -0.86 -4.71
N SER A 15 38.99 -1.84 -5.21
CA SER A 15 39.84 -1.71 -6.38
C SER A 15 39.36 -2.65 -7.48
N VAL A 16 38.87 -2.03 -8.57
CA VAL A 16 39.28 -2.25 -9.97
C VAL A 16 39.12 -3.66 -10.55
N LEU A 17 38.28 -3.77 -11.59
CA LEU A 17 38.74 -4.09 -12.96
C LEU A 17 37.65 -3.81 -13.99
N LYS A 18 37.98 -2.92 -14.93
CA LYS A 18 37.36 -2.77 -16.25
C LYS A 18 37.80 -3.93 -17.12
N SER A 19 36.91 -4.45 -17.96
CA SER A 19 37.31 -4.94 -19.28
C SER A 19 36.21 -4.62 -20.30
N GLN A 20 36.65 -3.93 -21.35
CA GLN A 20 35.95 -3.71 -22.61
C GLN A 20 36.04 -4.97 -23.46
N VAL A 21 34.98 -5.32 -24.19
CA VAL A 21 35.08 -5.87 -25.56
C VAL A 21 33.96 -5.24 -26.40
N ARG A 22 34.33 -4.89 -27.64
CA ARG A 22 33.61 -4.12 -28.66
C ARG A 22 33.41 -5.01 -29.90
N ALA A 23 32.32 -4.74 -30.64
CA ALA A 23 31.97 -5.15 -32.02
C ALA A 23 31.66 -6.65 -32.20
N GLU A 24 30.67 -7.07 -32.99
CA GLU A 24 30.46 -6.73 -34.41
C GLU A 24 28.98 -6.54 -34.83
N ARG A 25 28.83 -5.80 -35.94
CA ARG A 25 27.62 -5.56 -36.74
C ARG A 25 27.69 -6.41 -38.02
N THR A 26 26.54 -6.89 -38.48
CA THR A 26 26.17 -7.14 -39.89
C THR A 26 24.64 -7.02 -39.93
N SER A 27 24.02 -5.96 -40.46
CA SER A 27 23.75 -5.59 -41.86
C SER A 27 23.07 -6.68 -42.70
N GLU A 28 21.76 -6.53 -42.94
CA GLU A 28 21.18 -6.72 -44.27
C GLU A 28 19.83 -5.99 -44.38
N SER A 29 19.63 -5.40 -45.55
CA SER A 29 18.59 -4.43 -45.92
C SER A 29 18.08 -4.78 -47.31
N VAL A 30 16.75 -4.88 -47.50
CA VAL A 30 16.05 -4.84 -48.79
C VAL A 30 14.66 -4.27 -48.46
N SER A 31 14.39 -2.97 -48.64
CA SER A 31 13.97 -2.22 -49.85
C SER A 31 12.57 -2.60 -50.39
N GLY A 32 11.71 -1.57 -50.51
CA GLY A 32 10.35 -1.66 -51.04
C GLY A 32 9.44 -0.49 -50.60
N THR A 33 9.58 0.67 -51.26
CA THR A 33 8.78 1.92 -51.17
C THR A 33 7.73 1.97 -52.33
N PRO A 34 6.90 3.02 -52.53
CA PRO A 34 5.78 3.57 -51.73
C PRO A 34 4.51 3.91 -52.58
N ALA A 35 3.39 4.34 -51.95
CA ALA A 35 2.38 5.31 -52.48
C ALA A 35 1.27 5.53 -51.42
N VAL A 36 1.13 6.70 -50.77
CA VAL A 36 0.42 7.96 -51.16
C VAL A 36 -1.12 7.91 -51.03
N ALA A 37 -1.65 8.69 -50.06
CA ALA A 37 -2.85 9.56 -50.08
C ALA A 37 -3.20 9.91 -48.61
N VAL A 38 -2.83 11.08 -48.06
CA VAL A 38 -3.47 12.42 -48.15
C VAL A 38 -4.96 12.44 -47.79
N SER A 39 -5.26 12.90 -46.57
CA SER A 39 -6.28 13.88 -46.17
C SER A 39 -6.20 14.00 -44.64
N GLY A 40 -5.91 15.12 -43.99
CA GLY A 40 -6.43 16.46 -44.24
C GLY A 40 -7.49 16.77 -43.16
N ASN A 41 -7.08 17.26 -41.99
CA ASN A 41 -7.78 18.40 -41.35
C ASN A 41 -7.04 18.96 -40.12
N MET A 42 -6.97 20.28 -40.14
CA MET A 42 -6.26 21.16 -39.25
C MET A 42 -7.13 21.63 -38.07
N ALA A 43 -6.43 21.79 -36.94
CA ALA A 43 -6.45 22.96 -36.05
C ALA A 43 -7.57 23.20 -35.01
N ARG A 44 -7.06 23.80 -33.92
CA ARG A 44 -7.71 24.57 -32.83
C ARG A 44 -8.27 23.71 -31.69
N GLY A 45 -7.98 23.97 -30.42
CA GLY A 45 -7.29 25.11 -29.80
C GLY A 45 -7.11 24.84 -28.30
N ALA A 46 -6.21 25.61 -27.72
CA ALA A 46 -5.97 25.69 -26.28
C ALA A 46 -7.24 26.09 -25.53
N GLY A 47 -7.41 25.57 -24.32
CA GLY A 47 -8.47 25.95 -23.40
C GLY A 47 -8.23 25.33 -22.04
N GLU A 48 -7.67 26.13 -21.13
CA GLU A 48 -7.73 25.91 -19.69
C GLU A 48 -9.16 25.60 -19.27
N VAL A 49 -9.34 24.59 -18.41
CA VAL A 49 -10.54 24.49 -17.59
C VAL A 49 -10.09 24.65 -16.14
N ILE A 50 -9.95 25.91 -15.74
CA ILE A 50 -9.91 26.33 -14.35
C ILE A 50 -11.35 26.43 -13.84
N LEU A 51 -11.53 26.02 -12.58
CA LEU A 51 -12.75 25.89 -11.82
C LEU A 51 -13.71 27.09 -11.91
N ALA A 52 -15.00 26.79 -12.02
CA ALA A 52 -16.03 27.53 -11.27
C ALA A 52 -17.18 26.58 -10.90
N SER A 53 -17.39 26.33 -9.62
CA SER A 53 -18.72 25.99 -9.12
C SER A 53 -18.99 26.86 -7.90
N SER A 54 -19.80 27.87 -8.17
CA SER A 54 -20.38 28.89 -7.30
C SER A 54 -20.97 28.35 -6.01
N LEU A 55 -20.82 29.13 -4.94
CA LEU A 55 -21.71 29.11 -3.79
C LEU A 55 -23.14 29.42 -4.27
N ALA A 56 -24.02 28.44 -4.18
CA ALA A 56 -25.46 28.65 -4.17
C ALA A 56 -25.98 28.16 -2.81
N THR A 57 -26.41 29.12 -1.99
CA THR A 57 -27.19 28.87 -0.78
C THR A 57 -28.55 28.33 -1.19
N ASN A 58 -28.75 27.03 -1.02
CA ASN A 58 -30.09 26.43 -1.05
C ASN A 58 -30.36 25.72 0.27
N LYS A 59 -31.25 26.31 1.06
CA LYS A 59 -31.91 25.67 2.21
C LYS A 59 -32.83 24.56 1.66
N GLY A 60 -32.36 23.32 1.72
CA GLY A 60 -33.17 22.13 1.46
C GLY A 60 -32.50 20.96 2.15
N GLY A 61 -33.21 20.31 3.07
CA GLY A 61 -32.68 19.31 4.00
C GLY A 61 -31.86 18.21 3.31
N GLY A 62 -30.56 18.24 3.52
CA GLY A 62 -29.62 17.22 3.07
C GLY A 62 -28.89 16.65 4.28
N GLY A 63 -29.14 15.38 4.59
CA GLY A 63 -28.43 14.65 5.63
C GLY A 63 -26.92 14.78 5.41
N GLY A 64 -26.27 15.50 6.32
CA GLY A 64 -24.83 15.70 6.32
C GLY A 64 -24.13 14.36 6.29
N GLY A 65 -23.49 14.03 5.17
CA GLY A 65 -22.61 12.89 5.06
C GLY A 65 -21.46 13.06 6.06
N SER A 66 -21.62 12.46 7.23
CA SER A 66 -20.57 12.40 8.26
C SER A 66 -19.23 12.00 7.64
N PRO A 67 -18.10 12.61 8.05
CA PRO A 67 -16.79 12.24 7.55
C PRO A 67 -16.56 10.75 7.76
N LEU A 68 -16.63 9.99 6.66
CA LEU A 68 -16.64 8.53 6.60
C LEU A 68 -15.42 7.84 7.27
N LEU A 69 -14.44 8.63 7.72
CA LEU A 69 -13.18 8.16 8.31
C LEU A 69 -13.15 8.28 9.83
N ASP A 70 -14.05 9.08 10.42
CA ASP A 70 -14.27 9.09 11.87
C ASP A 70 -15.29 7.99 12.24
N ASN A 71 -16.30 7.76 11.37
CA ASN A 71 -17.24 6.65 11.47
C ASN A 71 -16.77 5.40 10.69
N TYR A 72 -15.59 4.87 11.04
CA TYR A 72 -15.28 3.49 10.66
C TYR A 72 -16.24 2.55 11.40
N ASP A 73 -17.38 2.32 10.73
CA ASP A 73 -18.45 1.40 11.03
C ASP A 73 -18.01 0.30 12.01
N THR A 74 -18.33 0.55 13.28
CA THR A 74 -18.06 -0.31 14.43
C THR A 74 -18.67 -1.70 14.24
N THR A 75 -19.51 -1.91 13.22
CA THR A 75 -20.10 -3.22 12.87
C THR A 75 -19.09 -4.23 12.28
N ALA A 76 -18.00 -3.79 11.66
CA ALA A 76 -16.91 -4.71 11.29
C ALA A 76 -16.16 -5.18 12.54
N ARG A 77 -16.13 -4.31 13.57
CA ARG A 77 -15.66 -4.67 14.91
C ARG A 77 -16.62 -5.72 15.45
N GLN A 78 -17.94 -5.46 15.48
CA GLN A 78 -19.04 -6.27 16.11
C GLN A 78 -19.02 -7.81 15.96
N SER A 79 -18.28 -8.41 15.02
CA SER A 79 -18.14 -9.87 14.93
C SER A 79 -17.23 -10.50 16.00
N TYR A 80 -16.27 -9.77 16.56
CA TYR A 80 -15.33 -10.22 17.61
C TYR A 80 -15.86 -10.40 19.04
N ALA A 81 -16.89 -9.70 19.52
CA ALA A 81 -17.45 -10.04 20.84
C ALA A 81 -18.34 -11.26 20.81
N LYS A 82 -18.82 -11.67 19.63
CA LYS A 82 -19.32 -13.05 19.50
C LYS A 82 -18.22 -14.09 19.71
N ALA A 83 -16.94 -13.72 19.52
CA ALA A 83 -15.79 -14.58 19.76
C ALA A 83 -15.17 -14.43 21.17
N GLY A 84 -15.91 -13.88 22.14
CA GLY A 84 -15.47 -13.76 23.54
C GLY A 84 -14.42 -12.68 23.81
N VAL A 85 -13.99 -11.91 22.80
CA VAL A 85 -13.02 -10.82 22.99
C VAL A 85 -13.77 -9.55 23.40
N ARG A 86 -13.53 -9.08 24.63
CA ARG A 86 -14.19 -7.90 25.22
C ARG A 86 -13.92 -6.65 24.37
N TRP A 87 -14.97 -6.04 23.81
CA TRP A 87 -14.90 -4.89 22.88
C TRP A 87 -14.03 -3.73 23.32
N LYS A 88 -14.09 -3.37 24.60
CA LYS A 88 -13.39 -2.22 25.16
C LYS A 88 -11.87 -2.31 24.91
N ILE A 89 -11.31 -3.52 24.99
CA ILE A 89 -9.88 -3.79 24.79
C ILE A 89 -9.42 -3.52 23.34
N LEU A 90 -10.28 -3.78 22.35
CA LEU A 90 -9.96 -3.59 20.93
C LEU A 90 -10.09 -2.13 20.47
N ASP A 91 -11.03 -1.37 21.05
CA ASP A 91 -11.22 0.05 20.73
C ASP A 91 -10.15 0.94 21.38
N GLU A 92 -9.66 0.54 22.56
CA GLU A 92 -8.48 1.12 23.21
C GLU A 92 -7.17 0.76 22.46
N ASN A 93 -7.17 -0.31 21.67
CA ASN A 93 -5.98 -0.76 20.96
C ASN A 93 -5.70 0.09 19.71
N ARG A 94 -4.91 1.16 19.90
CA ARG A 94 -4.39 2.06 18.87
C ARG A 94 -3.84 1.32 17.64
N ARG A 95 -3.26 0.11 17.80
CA ARG A 95 -2.76 -0.72 16.69
C ARG A 95 -3.89 -1.16 15.78
N VAL A 96 -4.98 -1.66 16.35
CA VAL A 96 -6.13 -2.19 15.62
C VAL A 96 -6.92 -1.08 14.94
N ARG A 97 -7.10 0.07 15.60
CA ARG A 97 -7.67 1.27 14.97
C ARG A 97 -6.88 1.71 13.74
N ARG A 98 -5.54 1.78 13.86
CA ARG A 98 -4.66 2.10 12.72
C ARG A 98 -4.71 1.03 11.62
N PHE A 99 -4.82 -0.24 11.98
CA PHE A 99 -5.00 -1.33 11.02
C PHE A 99 -6.25 -1.10 10.18
N TYR A 100 -7.43 -0.94 10.80
CA TYR A 100 -8.69 -0.74 10.08
C TYR A 100 -8.65 0.50 9.19
N GLN A 101 -8.15 1.62 9.73
CA GLN A 101 -7.98 2.86 8.97
C GLN A 101 -7.15 2.60 7.71
N ARG A 102 -5.96 2.00 7.84
CA ARG A 102 -5.05 1.77 6.70
C ARG A 102 -5.59 0.71 5.74
N TYR A 103 -6.21 -0.33 6.26
CA TYR A 103 -6.81 -1.40 5.47
C TYR A 103 -7.84 -0.79 4.52
N PHE A 104 -8.84 -0.09 5.06
CA PHE A 104 -9.92 0.47 4.26
C PHE A 104 -9.50 1.66 3.40
N SER A 105 -8.52 2.47 3.81
CA SER A 105 -7.91 3.46 2.92
C SER A 105 -7.30 2.79 1.68
N GLY A 106 -6.62 1.65 1.86
CA GLY A 106 -6.04 0.91 0.74
C GLY A 106 -7.07 0.12 -0.08
N VAL A 107 -8.18 -0.31 0.52
CA VAL A 107 -9.34 -0.80 -0.24
C VAL A 107 -9.97 0.32 -1.08
N GLY A 108 -9.99 1.56 -0.57
CA GLY A 108 -10.51 2.73 -1.27
C GLY A 108 -9.83 3.00 -2.61
N VAL A 109 -8.55 2.63 -2.75
CA VAL A 109 -7.78 2.67 -3.99
C VAL A 109 -8.45 1.86 -5.12
N GLY A 110 -9.22 0.82 -4.80
CA GLY A 110 -9.89 -0.05 -5.76
C GLY A 110 -9.08 -1.29 -6.14
N GLY A 111 -9.52 -2.00 -7.18
CA GLY A 111 -8.95 -3.27 -7.63
C GLY A 111 -9.56 -4.51 -6.97
N ARG A 112 -9.27 -5.69 -7.55
CA ARG A 112 -9.76 -6.98 -7.05
C ARG A 112 -8.93 -7.41 -5.85
N LEU A 113 -9.61 -7.72 -4.74
CA LEU A 113 -8.98 -8.16 -3.50
C LEU A 113 -8.92 -9.67 -3.41
N ARG A 114 -7.81 -10.18 -2.86
CA ARG A 114 -7.57 -11.62 -2.67
C ARG A 114 -6.87 -11.90 -1.36
N PHE A 115 -7.17 -13.04 -0.77
CA PHE A 115 -6.40 -13.63 0.32
C PHE A 115 -5.20 -14.36 -0.23
N LEU A 116 -4.09 -14.30 0.51
CA LEU A 116 -2.94 -15.16 0.31
C LEU A 116 -2.44 -15.60 1.69
N THR A 117 -2.38 -16.90 1.91
CA THR A 117 -1.71 -17.48 3.09
C THR A 117 -0.46 -18.20 2.66
N LEU A 118 0.65 -17.93 3.33
CA LEU A 118 1.93 -18.63 3.13
C LEU A 118 2.35 -19.24 4.47
N THR A 119 2.78 -20.49 4.45
CA THR A 119 3.18 -21.22 5.66
C THR A 119 4.66 -21.61 5.56
N SER A 120 5.41 -21.54 6.66
CA SER A 120 6.75 -22.11 6.75
C SER A 120 6.73 -23.64 6.82
N SER A 121 7.69 -24.30 6.17
CA SER A 121 7.89 -25.74 6.31
C SER A 121 8.86 -26.07 7.42
N ASP A 122 8.92 -27.33 7.82
CA ASP A 122 9.83 -27.81 8.87
C ASP A 122 11.29 -27.62 8.46
N GLU A 123 11.61 -27.86 7.18
CA GLU A 123 12.93 -27.57 6.64
C GLU A 123 13.30 -26.10 6.77
N ALA A 124 12.35 -25.18 6.52
CA ALA A 124 12.58 -23.75 6.65
C ALA A 124 12.78 -23.33 8.11
N VAL A 125 12.06 -23.96 9.04
CA VAL A 125 12.21 -23.73 10.49
C VAL A 125 13.58 -24.24 10.95
N ILE A 126 13.95 -25.47 10.63
CA ILE A 126 15.24 -26.09 11.00
C ILE A 126 16.41 -25.26 10.46
N LYS A 127 16.31 -24.77 9.22
CA LYS A 127 17.35 -23.94 8.58
C LYS A 127 17.32 -22.46 9.03
N GLY A 128 16.37 -22.06 9.87
CA GLY A 128 16.25 -20.68 10.37
C GLY A 128 15.95 -19.66 9.28
N TYR A 129 15.15 -20.01 8.27
CA TYR A 129 14.82 -19.08 7.19
C TYR A 129 13.92 -17.93 7.64
N ASP A 130 14.34 -16.70 7.34
CA ASP A 130 13.52 -15.51 7.53
C ASP A 130 12.38 -15.47 6.49
N ILE A 131 11.16 -15.70 6.96
CA ILE A 131 9.95 -15.72 6.14
C ILE A 131 9.70 -14.37 5.44
N HIS A 132 10.07 -13.24 6.04
CA HIS A 132 9.86 -11.92 5.45
C HIS A 132 10.88 -11.63 4.35
N LYS A 133 12.14 -12.07 4.52
CA LYS A 133 13.16 -12.02 3.46
C LYS A 133 12.71 -12.86 2.25
N HIS A 134 12.22 -14.07 2.50
CA HIS A 134 11.72 -14.97 1.47
C HIS A 134 10.44 -14.43 0.81
N PHE A 135 9.53 -13.85 1.59
CA PHE A 135 8.36 -13.17 1.07
C PHE A 135 8.71 -11.98 0.17
N ARG A 136 9.76 -11.20 0.50
CA ARG A 136 10.24 -10.12 -0.39
C ARG A 136 10.71 -10.69 -1.73
N ALA A 137 11.42 -11.81 -1.73
CA ALA A 137 11.82 -12.49 -2.96
C ALA A 137 10.60 -12.97 -3.77
N LEU A 138 9.59 -13.54 -3.10
CA LEU A 138 8.31 -13.91 -3.74
C LEU A 138 7.65 -12.70 -4.38
N VAL A 139 7.47 -11.59 -3.64
CA VAL A 139 6.88 -10.34 -4.16
C VAL A 139 7.60 -9.85 -5.41
N MET A 140 8.94 -9.92 -5.46
CA MET A 140 9.69 -9.54 -6.67
C MET A 140 9.36 -10.46 -7.86
N ARG A 141 9.21 -11.78 -7.65
CA ARG A 141 8.79 -12.71 -8.71
C ARG A 141 7.36 -12.44 -9.15
N LEU A 142 6.43 -12.24 -8.21
CA LEU A 142 5.04 -11.92 -8.52
C LEU A 142 4.95 -10.65 -9.35
N ARG A 143 5.73 -9.62 -9.01
CA ARG A 143 5.72 -8.36 -9.73
C ARG A 143 6.27 -8.43 -11.14
N ARG A 144 7.29 -9.26 -11.37
CA ARG A 144 7.81 -9.50 -12.72
C ARG A 144 6.81 -10.24 -13.60
N ARG A 145 6.05 -11.19 -13.05
CA ARG A 145 5.13 -12.03 -13.82
C ARG A 145 3.73 -11.43 -14.01
N TRP A 146 3.19 -10.77 -12.99
CA TRP A 146 1.80 -10.29 -12.98
C TRP A 146 1.66 -8.78 -12.75
N GLY A 147 2.77 -8.05 -12.66
CA GLY A 147 2.74 -6.59 -12.48
C GLY A 147 2.45 -6.17 -11.04
N ARG A 148 1.50 -5.25 -10.82
CA ARG A 148 1.32 -4.63 -9.51
C ARG A 148 0.85 -5.65 -8.46
N PHE A 149 1.59 -5.73 -7.35
CA PHE A 149 1.26 -6.55 -6.19
C PHE A 149 1.36 -5.70 -4.94
N GLU A 150 0.22 -5.20 -4.48
CA GLU A 150 0.11 -4.37 -3.29
C GLU A 150 -0.70 -5.10 -2.23
N TYR A 151 -0.19 -5.13 -1.00
CA TYR A 151 -0.70 -6.03 0.03
C TYR A 151 -0.71 -5.38 1.41
N MET A 152 -1.50 -5.95 2.30
CA MET A 152 -1.45 -5.77 3.75
C MET A 152 -1.52 -7.15 4.40
N GLY A 153 -0.72 -7.41 5.42
CA GLY A 153 -0.67 -8.71 6.06
C GLY A 153 -0.34 -8.68 7.55
N VAL A 154 -0.48 -9.86 8.16
CA VAL A 154 -0.22 -10.16 9.57
C VAL A 154 0.52 -11.51 9.64
N VAL A 155 1.51 -11.61 10.53
CA VAL A 155 2.24 -12.83 10.82
C VAL A 155 1.51 -13.47 11.97
N GLU A 156 1.19 -14.74 11.85
CA GLU A 156 0.82 -15.59 12.97
C GLU A 156 1.99 -16.53 13.24
N ILE A 157 2.38 -16.66 14.50
CA ILE A 157 3.26 -17.72 14.97
C ILE A 157 2.35 -18.80 15.54
N LYS A 158 2.53 -20.04 15.10
CA LYS A 158 1.78 -21.20 15.58
C LYS A 158 2.76 -22.33 15.86
N GLY A 159 3.10 -22.51 17.13
CA GLY A 159 4.22 -23.36 17.53
C GLY A 159 5.54 -22.73 17.05
N ASP A 160 6.34 -23.50 16.32
CA ASP A 160 7.58 -23.08 15.67
C ASP A 160 7.37 -22.55 14.23
N ARG A 161 6.17 -22.71 13.67
CA ARG A 161 5.85 -22.30 12.30
C ARG A 161 5.31 -20.87 12.25
N GLN A 162 5.66 -20.18 11.16
CA GLN A 162 5.18 -18.85 10.84
C GLN A 162 4.21 -18.92 9.66
N HIS A 163 3.10 -18.20 9.78
CA HIS A 163 2.09 -18.05 8.75
C HIS A 163 1.95 -16.58 8.36
N LEU A 164 2.08 -16.27 7.07
CA LEU A 164 1.79 -14.94 6.53
C LEU A 164 0.35 -14.92 6.01
N HIS A 165 -0.52 -14.18 6.69
CA HIS A 165 -1.88 -13.92 6.26
C HIS A 165 -1.94 -12.56 5.57
N LEU A 166 -2.31 -12.54 4.30
CA LEU A 166 -2.30 -11.34 3.48
C LEU A 166 -3.65 -11.11 2.82
N VAL A 167 -4.00 -9.84 2.67
CA VAL A 167 -4.92 -9.37 1.62
C VAL A 167 -4.11 -8.57 0.63
N PHE A 168 -4.25 -8.88 -0.65
CA PHE A 168 -3.57 -8.15 -1.73
C PHE A 168 -4.53 -7.72 -2.83
N ARG A 169 -4.10 -6.72 -3.60
CA ARG A 169 -4.75 -6.30 -4.84
C ARG A 169 -4.07 -6.95 -6.02
N GLY A 170 -4.85 -7.64 -6.86
CA GLY A 170 -4.35 -8.25 -8.08
C GLY A 170 -5.31 -9.27 -8.68
N GLU A 171 -4.94 -9.73 -9.87
CA GLU A 171 -5.66 -10.79 -10.56
C GLU A 171 -5.42 -12.16 -9.93
N TYR A 172 -6.22 -13.14 -10.36
CA TYR A 172 -6.06 -14.51 -9.88
C TYR A 172 -4.70 -15.04 -10.33
N MET A 173 -3.99 -15.66 -9.39
CA MET A 173 -2.76 -16.38 -9.66
C MET A 173 -3.05 -17.84 -9.40
N ALA A 174 -2.70 -18.72 -10.34
CA ALA A 174 -2.91 -20.15 -10.17
C ALA A 174 -2.18 -20.63 -8.91
N GLN A 175 -2.90 -21.30 -8.01
CA GLN A 175 -2.35 -21.76 -6.74
C GLN A 175 -1.12 -22.66 -6.95
N VAL A 176 -1.15 -23.55 -7.94
CA VAL A 176 -0.03 -24.44 -8.29
C VAL A 176 1.24 -23.64 -8.59
N GLN A 177 1.15 -22.54 -9.33
CA GLN A 177 2.30 -21.70 -9.65
C GLN A 177 2.83 -20.97 -8.41
N LEU A 178 1.94 -20.49 -7.54
CA LEU A 178 2.34 -19.87 -6.27
C LEU A 178 3.01 -20.87 -5.33
N SER A 179 2.44 -22.07 -5.19
CA SER A 179 3.00 -23.18 -4.42
C SER A 179 4.39 -23.56 -4.92
N ALA A 180 4.60 -23.68 -6.24
CA ALA A 180 5.91 -23.96 -6.82
C ALA A 180 6.93 -22.83 -6.53
N MET A 181 6.52 -21.57 -6.65
CA MET A 181 7.39 -20.44 -6.30
C MET A 181 7.74 -20.45 -4.81
N TRP A 182 6.77 -20.66 -3.93
CA TRP A 182 6.99 -20.68 -2.49
C TRP A 182 7.85 -21.87 -2.07
N ALA A 183 7.65 -23.05 -2.67
CA ALA A 183 8.50 -24.22 -2.46
C ALA A 183 9.96 -23.94 -2.87
N SER A 184 10.18 -23.30 -4.01
CA SER A 184 11.54 -22.99 -4.46
C SER A 184 12.28 -21.98 -3.57
N ILE A 185 11.55 -21.07 -2.91
CA ILE A 185 12.13 -19.99 -2.09
C ILE A 185 12.25 -20.43 -0.63
N HIS A 186 11.17 -20.93 -0.05
CA HIS A 186 11.01 -21.17 1.37
C HIS A 186 10.72 -22.63 1.69
N LYS A 187 10.97 -23.55 0.75
CA LYS A 187 10.85 -25.00 0.94
C LYS A 187 9.49 -25.46 1.45
N SER A 188 8.46 -24.67 1.17
CA SER A 188 7.08 -24.93 1.56
C SER A 188 6.15 -24.76 0.37
N PRO A 189 5.42 -25.80 -0.06
CA PRO A 189 4.42 -25.67 -1.11
C PRO A 189 3.07 -25.15 -0.58
N VAL A 190 2.92 -25.02 0.74
CA VAL A 190 1.65 -24.72 1.39
C VAL A 190 1.28 -23.25 1.18
N VAL A 191 0.35 -23.04 0.25
CA VAL A 191 -0.21 -21.74 -0.12
C VAL A 191 -1.72 -21.87 -0.27
N ASP A 192 -2.47 -20.87 0.21
CA ASP A 192 -3.91 -20.73 -0.03
C ASP A 192 -4.20 -19.37 -0.66
N ILE A 193 -4.92 -19.36 -1.79
CA ILE A 193 -5.32 -18.13 -2.49
C ILE A 193 -6.82 -18.12 -2.77
N LYS A 194 -7.52 -17.07 -2.32
CA LYS A 194 -8.98 -16.96 -2.44
C LYS A 194 -9.41 -15.55 -2.82
N ALA A 195 -10.52 -15.42 -3.52
CA ALA A 195 -11.13 -14.11 -3.78
C ALA A 195 -11.70 -13.50 -2.50
N VAL A 196 -11.60 -12.17 -2.35
CA VAL A 196 -12.26 -11.42 -1.29
C VAL A 196 -13.44 -10.66 -1.91
N TYR A 197 -14.65 -11.21 -1.75
CA TYR A 197 -15.87 -10.60 -2.31
C TYR A 197 -16.32 -9.35 -1.56
N ARG A 198 -16.11 -9.32 -0.25
CA ARG A 198 -16.49 -8.19 0.62
C ARG A 198 -15.27 -7.68 1.36
N ALA A 199 -14.93 -6.41 1.18
CA ALA A 199 -13.79 -5.79 1.86
C ALA A 199 -13.82 -5.96 3.39
N ARG A 200 -15.01 -5.90 4.00
CA ARG A 200 -15.18 -6.18 5.44
C ARG A 200 -14.76 -7.60 5.82
N GLY A 201 -15.02 -8.58 4.95
CA GLY A 201 -14.57 -9.96 5.14
C GLY A 201 -13.04 -10.05 5.17
N GLY A 202 -12.37 -9.32 4.29
CA GLY A 202 -10.90 -9.24 4.29
C GLY A 202 -10.33 -8.57 5.54
N ALA A 203 -10.95 -7.49 6.01
CA ALA A 203 -10.55 -6.82 7.25
C ALA A 203 -10.71 -7.74 8.47
N ARG A 204 -11.85 -8.42 8.58
CA ARG A 204 -12.11 -9.39 9.66
C ARG A 204 -11.13 -10.55 9.61
N TYR A 205 -10.86 -11.10 8.44
CA TYR A 205 -9.89 -12.18 8.31
C TYR A 205 -8.51 -11.81 8.88
N LEU A 206 -7.94 -10.66 8.49
CA LEU A 206 -6.65 -10.21 9.02
C LEU A 206 -6.71 -9.80 10.50
N ALA A 207 -7.80 -9.17 10.93
CA ALA A 207 -8.00 -8.78 12.33
C ALA A 207 -7.98 -10.00 13.26
N LYS A 208 -8.39 -11.19 12.79
CA LYS A 208 -8.42 -12.44 13.56
C LYS A 208 -7.01 -12.79 14.03
N TYR A 209 -6.06 -12.71 13.10
CA TYR A 209 -4.66 -13.02 13.36
C TYR A 209 -3.94 -11.87 14.07
N LEU A 210 -4.35 -10.61 13.82
CA LEU A 210 -3.79 -9.44 14.51
C LEU A 210 -4.14 -9.39 16.01
N ALA A 211 -5.30 -9.96 16.37
CA ALA A 211 -5.75 -10.06 17.74
C ALA A 211 -5.08 -11.22 18.51
N LYS A 212 -4.54 -12.21 17.80
CA LYS A 212 -3.80 -13.30 18.45
C LYS A 212 -2.50 -12.78 19.05
N GLU A 213 -2.26 -13.16 20.29
CA GLU A 213 -0.98 -13.08 21.02
C GLU A 213 -0.36 -11.70 21.30
N GLY A 214 -0.99 -10.58 20.95
CA GLY A 214 -0.50 -9.26 21.38
C GLY A 214 0.85 -8.80 20.77
N VAL A 215 1.68 -9.70 20.28
CA VAL A 215 2.98 -9.45 19.62
C VAL A 215 2.80 -9.23 18.11
N ASN A 216 1.73 -9.76 17.52
CA ASN A 216 1.51 -9.68 16.07
C ASN A 216 1.36 -8.23 15.59
N ARG A 217 2.14 -7.89 14.56
CA ARG A 217 2.11 -6.57 13.91
C ARG A 217 1.69 -6.75 12.46
N TYR A 218 0.78 -5.89 12.00
CA TYR A 218 0.49 -5.81 10.57
C TYR A 218 1.60 -5.06 9.83
N TRP A 219 1.86 -5.43 8.59
CA TRP A 219 2.67 -4.66 7.64
C TRP A 219 1.91 -4.51 6.33
N ALA A 220 2.38 -3.61 5.48
CA ALA A 220 1.79 -3.38 4.18
C ALA A 220 2.86 -2.98 3.18
N SER A 221 2.57 -3.19 1.89
CA SER A 221 3.38 -2.63 0.83
C SER A 221 3.32 -1.10 0.86
N TYR A 222 4.40 -0.46 0.39
CA TYR A 222 4.50 1.01 0.41
C TYR A 222 3.37 1.70 -0.37
N ASN A 223 2.90 1.07 -1.45
CA ASN A 223 1.80 1.55 -2.27
C ASN A 223 0.45 0.90 -1.93
N TRP A 224 0.28 0.33 -0.72
CA TRP A 224 -1.02 -0.15 -0.27
C TRP A 224 -2.08 0.96 -0.30
N VAL A 225 -1.74 2.19 0.12
CA VAL A 225 -2.54 3.38 -0.19
C VAL A 225 -1.86 4.12 -1.33
N PHE A 226 -0.79 4.84 -1.01
CA PHE A 226 0.23 5.34 -1.92
C PHE A 226 1.38 5.93 -1.09
N ALA A 227 2.55 6.07 -1.71
CA ALA A 227 3.69 6.76 -1.15
C ALA A 227 3.31 8.11 -0.52
N GLY A 228 3.73 8.37 0.72
CA GLY A 228 3.52 9.66 1.40
C GLY A 228 2.13 9.89 2.02
N TRP A 229 1.14 9.00 1.78
CA TRP A 229 -0.22 9.15 2.31
C TRP A 229 -0.28 9.39 3.82
N VAL A 230 0.50 8.65 4.62
CA VAL A 230 0.40 8.72 6.09
C VAL A 230 0.79 10.11 6.61
N GLY A 231 1.84 10.71 6.06
CA GLY A 231 2.27 12.05 6.44
C GLY A 231 1.26 13.10 5.99
N TRP A 232 0.87 13.03 4.72
CA TRP A 232 -0.08 13.98 4.13
C TRP A 232 -1.45 13.96 4.79
N SER A 233 -2.05 12.78 4.98
CA SER A 233 -3.37 12.62 5.62
C SER A 233 -3.40 13.14 7.07
N ARG A 234 -2.28 13.11 7.78
CA ARG A 234 -2.17 13.72 9.12
C ARG A 234 -2.17 15.25 9.05
N ARG A 235 -1.49 15.83 8.06
CA ARG A 235 -1.49 17.28 7.84
C ARG A 235 -2.87 17.77 7.44
N VAL A 236 -3.53 17.07 6.51
CA VAL A 236 -4.93 17.35 6.15
C VAL A 236 -5.84 17.24 7.37
N LYS A 237 -5.78 16.15 8.14
CA LYS A 237 -6.62 16.01 9.35
C LYS A 237 -6.39 17.13 10.37
N ARG A 238 -5.15 17.61 10.52
CA ARG A 238 -4.85 18.75 11.40
C ARG A 238 -5.49 20.05 10.87
N ALA A 239 -5.50 20.26 9.56
CA ALA A 239 -6.02 21.47 8.95
C ALA A 239 -7.55 21.52 8.87
N VAL A 240 -8.22 20.40 8.56
CA VAL A 240 -9.68 20.36 8.31
C VAL A 240 -10.46 19.58 9.38
N GLY A 241 -9.80 19.07 10.40
CA GLY A 241 -10.40 18.27 11.48
C GLY A 241 -10.69 16.80 11.13
N HIS A 242 -10.79 16.45 9.84
CA HIS A 242 -11.13 15.10 9.38
C HIS A 242 -10.13 14.55 8.34
N TYR A 243 -10.12 13.22 8.16
CA TYR A 243 -9.28 12.60 7.13
C TYR A 243 -9.83 12.82 5.69
N PRO A 244 -8.99 12.70 4.65
CA PRO A 244 -9.40 12.84 3.24
C PRO A 244 -10.40 11.78 2.78
N SER A 245 -11.49 12.18 2.11
CA SER A 245 -12.57 11.28 1.66
C SER A 245 -12.09 10.10 0.80
N ARG A 246 -12.88 9.01 0.75
CA ARG A 246 -12.56 7.84 -0.10
C ARG A 246 -12.49 8.18 -1.59
N ALA A 247 -13.35 9.08 -2.05
CA ALA A 247 -13.36 9.54 -3.44
C ALA A 247 -12.03 10.21 -3.78
N LEU A 248 -11.58 11.15 -2.94
CA LEU A 248 -10.30 11.82 -3.10
C LEU A 248 -9.13 10.84 -3.06
N LEU A 249 -9.15 9.90 -2.10
CA LEU A 249 -8.16 8.82 -2.02
C LEU A 249 -8.07 8.00 -3.31
N ARG A 250 -9.21 7.64 -3.88
CA ARG A 250 -9.28 6.89 -5.14
C ARG A 250 -8.72 7.71 -6.29
N SER A 251 -9.12 8.96 -6.42
CA SER A 251 -8.62 9.87 -7.47
C SER A 251 -7.10 10.03 -7.39
N LEU A 252 -6.56 10.28 -6.19
CA LEU A 252 -5.11 10.37 -5.98
C LEU A 252 -4.40 9.07 -6.32
N ALA A 253 -4.98 7.92 -5.98
CA ALA A 253 -4.32 6.64 -6.18
C ALA A 253 -4.17 6.24 -7.66
N VAL A 254 -5.05 6.73 -8.55
CA VAL A 254 -4.98 6.50 -10.00
C VAL A 254 -3.86 7.33 -10.66
N LEU A 255 -3.55 8.51 -10.12
CA LEU A 255 -2.48 9.36 -10.65
C LEU A 255 -1.11 8.68 -10.57
N ASP A 256 -0.23 8.98 -11.53
CA ASP A 256 1.18 8.61 -11.42
C ASP A 256 1.85 9.32 -10.22
N LYS A 257 3.06 8.91 -9.88
CA LYS A 257 3.76 9.40 -8.69
C LYS A 257 3.94 10.92 -8.69
N VAL A 258 4.23 11.52 -9.85
CA VAL A 258 4.51 12.95 -9.97
C VAL A 258 3.21 13.73 -9.87
N LYS A 259 2.20 13.40 -10.69
CA LYS A 259 0.89 14.07 -10.64
C LYS A 259 0.23 13.94 -9.27
N ARG A 260 0.35 12.77 -8.63
CA ARG A 260 -0.17 12.56 -7.28
C ARG A 260 0.51 13.49 -6.28
N ARG A 261 1.83 13.64 -6.35
CA ARG A 261 2.57 14.53 -5.45
C ARG A 261 2.12 15.98 -5.62
N LEU A 262 2.04 16.44 -6.87
CA LEU A 262 1.57 17.79 -7.19
C LEU A 262 0.14 18.02 -6.68
N ALA A 263 -0.77 17.08 -6.91
CA ALA A 263 -2.14 17.18 -6.39
C ALA A 263 -2.20 17.21 -4.86
N MET A 264 -1.38 16.41 -4.19
CA MET A 264 -1.27 16.41 -2.72
C MET A 264 -0.74 17.76 -2.20
N ASP A 265 0.27 18.33 -2.87
CA ASP A 265 0.87 19.61 -2.50
C ASP A 265 -0.11 20.78 -2.76
N PHE A 266 -0.84 20.75 -3.88
CA PHE A 266 -1.90 21.71 -4.19
C PHE A 266 -3.01 21.70 -3.15
N LEU A 267 -3.50 20.51 -2.78
CA LEU A 267 -4.52 20.38 -1.73
C LEU A 267 -4.00 20.87 -0.38
N GLU A 268 -2.75 20.56 -0.05
CA GLU A 268 -2.12 21.05 1.17
C GLU A 268 -2.01 22.59 1.18
N TYR A 269 -1.67 23.20 0.05
CA TYR A 269 -1.67 24.66 -0.13
C TYR A 269 -3.08 25.25 0.03
N GLN A 270 -4.09 24.64 -0.57
CA GLN A 270 -5.49 25.09 -0.46
C GLN A 270 -5.99 25.03 0.99
N TYR A 271 -5.51 24.07 1.79
CA TYR A 271 -5.83 23.98 3.22
C TYR A 271 -4.98 24.89 4.13
N ARG A 272 -3.98 25.59 3.58
CA ARG A 272 -3.06 26.44 4.36
C ARG A 272 -3.74 27.62 5.07
N PRO A 273 -4.70 28.34 4.48
CA PRO A 273 -5.41 29.40 5.21
C PRO A 273 -6.18 28.87 6.44
N LEU A 274 -6.68 27.62 6.36
CA LEU A 274 -7.34 26.96 7.49
C LEU A 274 -6.33 26.57 8.58
N TRP A 275 -5.08 26.25 8.21
CA TRP A 275 -3.99 25.98 9.15
C TRP A 275 -3.68 27.19 10.02
N GLU A 276 -3.52 28.37 9.42
CA GLU A 276 -3.14 29.61 10.12
C GLU A 276 -4.23 30.01 11.12
N ALA A 277 -5.50 30.03 10.68
CA ALA A 277 -6.65 30.32 11.54
C ALA A 277 -6.85 29.32 12.70
N THR A 278 -6.35 28.07 12.59
CA THR A 278 -6.47 27.07 13.66
C THR A 278 -5.33 27.18 14.67
N LEU A 279 -4.14 27.62 14.25
CA LEU A 279 -3.02 27.88 15.16
C LEU A 279 -3.26 29.12 16.01
N ASP A 280 -3.87 30.16 15.44
CA ASP A 280 -4.21 31.38 16.18
C ASP A 280 -5.20 31.08 17.32
N LYS A 281 -6.17 30.18 17.07
CA LYS A 281 -7.11 29.71 18.11
C LYS A 281 -6.50 28.86 19.22
N VAL A 282 -5.38 28.18 18.95
CA VAL A 282 -4.68 27.35 19.96
C VAL A 282 -3.68 28.18 20.76
N ASN A 283 -3.15 29.27 20.17
CA ASN A 283 -2.17 30.14 20.79
C ASN A 283 -2.76 31.41 21.43
N GLY A 284 -4.09 31.61 21.38
CA GLY A 284 -4.77 32.65 22.14
C GLY A 284 -4.38 34.07 21.73
N TYR A 285 -4.60 34.38 20.45
CA TYR A 285 -4.80 35.77 19.99
C TYR A 285 -6.26 35.96 19.58
#